data_AF-A0AA96XNF5-F1
#
_entry.id   AF-A0AA96XNF5-F1
#
_cell.length_a   1.000
_cell.length_b   1.000
_cell.length_c   1.000
_cell.angle_alpha   90.00
_cell.angle_beta   90.00
_cell.angle_gamma   90.00
#
_symmetry.space_group_name_H-M   'P 1'
#
loop_
_entity.id
_entity.type
_entity.pdbx_description
1 polymer ?
#
loop_
_entity_poly.entity_id
_entity_poly.type
_entity_poly.pdbx_seq_one_letter_code
_entity_poly.pdbx_strand_id
1 'polypeptide(L)'
;MTSPHEPGDSLLDRLQRRGDGRNVDPALGVLAGEGAQQRVETLERTPGLHPSLPETPESPSYYGLPVIKEPVWIAAVPMYLYVGGVAGATSVLGLAVELTGGRRLQRLARRCVWVGTVGDMVSAGLLIYDLGRPARFLNMLRVFRPTSPMSIGSWVLAGSGASTRWRSCWAAGAACRARWDGWPGLAPRRWACRCRDTRRCC
;
A
#
# COMPACT_ATOMS: atom_id res chain seq x y z
N MET A 1 -27.57 65.11 27.89
CA MET A 1 -27.04 65.27 26.52
C MET A 1 -25.93 64.26 26.35
N THR A 2 -26.24 63.13 25.74
CA THR A 2 -25.33 62.02 25.44
C THR A 2 -24.47 62.39 24.24
N SER A 3 -23.15 62.45 24.41
CA SER A 3 -22.22 62.66 23.29
C SER A 3 -22.35 61.52 22.27
N PRO A 4 -22.21 61.80 20.96
CA PRO A 4 -22.23 60.76 19.93
C PRO A 4 -21.02 59.84 20.11
N HIS A 5 -21.26 58.54 20.01
CA HIS A 5 -20.23 57.51 19.99
C HIS A 5 -19.36 57.75 18.74
N GLU A 6 -18.17 58.34 18.89
CA GLU A 6 -17.17 58.22 17.83
C GLU A 6 -16.92 56.72 17.62
N PRO A 7 -17.00 56.20 16.37
CA PRO A 7 -16.66 54.82 16.09
C PRO A 7 -15.17 54.63 16.39
N GLY A 8 -14.92 54.13 17.60
CA GLY A 8 -13.60 53.95 18.15
C GLY A 8 -12.77 53.05 17.25
N ASP A 9 -11.58 53.56 16.92
CA ASP A 9 -10.53 52.96 16.12
C ASP A 9 -10.13 51.58 16.69
N SER A 10 -10.88 50.55 16.32
CA SER A 10 -10.77 49.23 16.92
C SER A 10 -9.43 48.58 16.53
N LEU A 11 -8.91 47.70 17.39
CA LEU A 11 -7.70 46.94 17.07
C LEU A 11 -7.87 46.17 15.74
N LEU A 12 -9.10 45.72 15.45
CA LEU A 12 -9.46 45.03 14.22
C LEU A 12 -9.39 45.95 12.99
N ASP A 13 -9.90 47.20 13.09
CA ASP A 13 -9.77 48.19 12.01
C ASP A 13 -8.30 48.54 11.69
N ARG A 14 -7.43 48.51 12.69
CA ARG A 14 -5.99 48.70 12.52
C ARG A 14 -5.30 47.48 11.90
N LEU A 15 -5.73 46.27 12.25
CA LEU A 15 -5.22 45.03 11.67
C LEU A 15 -5.71 44.81 10.23
N GLN A 16 -6.93 45.22 9.89
CA GLN A 16 -7.49 45.10 8.53
C GLN A 16 -6.96 46.16 7.55
N ARG A 17 -6.68 47.40 8.00
CA ARG A 17 -6.00 48.42 7.17
C ARG A 17 -4.61 47.99 6.68
N ARG A 18 -3.99 47.01 7.34
CA ARG A 18 -2.74 46.39 6.90
C ARG A 18 -2.89 45.42 5.73
N GLY A 19 -4.10 45.18 5.21
CA GLY A 19 -4.30 44.39 4.00
C GLY A 19 -3.82 42.95 4.16
N ASP A 20 -4.38 42.22 5.12
CA ASP A 20 -4.03 40.80 5.33
C ASP A 20 -4.47 39.87 4.17
N GLY A 21 -5.18 40.42 3.18
CA GLY A 21 -5.56 39.75 1.94
C GLY A 21 -6.67 38.70 2.09
N ARG A 22 -7.25 38.52 3.29
CA ARG A 22 -8.26 37.47 3.54
C ARG A 22 -9.69 37.87 3.23
N ASN A 23 -9.93 39.14 2.88
CA ASN A 23 -11.23 39.68 2.50
C ASN A 23 -12.41 39.18 3.37
N VAL A 24 -12.20 39.15 4.70
CA VAL A 24 -13.21 38.73 5.67
C VAL A 24 -14.17 39.89 5.88
N ASP A 25 -15.44 39.68 5.52
CA ASP A 25 -16.51 40.66 5.75
C ASP A 25 -16.81 40.77 7.25
N PRO A 26 -16.55 41.92 7.90
CA PRO A 26 -16.82 42.10 9.32
C PRO A 26 -18.32 42.06 9.64
N ALA A 27 -19.21 42.27 8.66
CA ALA A 27 -20.65 42.09 8.84
C ALA A 27 -21.04 40.59 8.96
N LEU A 28 -20.20 39.67 8.49
CA LEU A 28 -20.36 38.22 8.69
C LEU A 28 -19.72 37.73 9.99
N GLY A 29 -18.79 38.51 10.55
CA GLY A 29 -18.11 38.26 11.83
C GLY A 29 -18.85 38.79 13.04
N VAL A 30 -20.20 38.76 13.06
CA VAL A 30 -20.96 39.22 14.21
C VAL A 30 -20.65 38.31 15.39
N LEU A 31 -20.07 38.88 16.44
CA LEU A 31 -19.81 38.26 17.74
C LEU A 31 -21.13 38.02 18.53
N ALA A 32 -22.14 37.46 17.87
CA ALA A 32 -23.46 37.18 18.42
C ALA A 32 -23.75 35.67 18.58
N GLY A 33 -22.89 34.79 18.05
CA GLY A 33 -23.01 33.34 18.25
C GLY A 33 -22.48 32.88 19.61
N GLU A 34 -22.82 31.66 20.03
CA GLU A 34 -22.36 31.08 21.31
C GLU A 34 -20.82 31.10 21.45
N GLY A 35 -20.09 30.91 20.34
CA GLY A 35 -18.62 31.01 20.31
C GLY A 35 -18.05 32.41 20.55
N ALA A 36 -18.87 33.47 20.46
CA ALA A 36 -18.46 34.85 20.74
C ALA A 36 -18.36 35.17 22.24
N GLN A 37 -18.98 34.33 23.09
CA GLN A 37 -18.89 34.45 24.55
C GLN A 37 -17.60 33.82 25.10
N GLN A 38 -16.76 33.21 24.26
CA GLN A 38 -15.53 32.57 24.69
C GLN A 38 -14.49 33.64 25.10
N ARG A 39 -14.54 34.03 26.37
CA ARG A 39 -13.51 34.86 27.00
C ARG A 39 -12.28 34.00 27.26
N VAL A 40 -11.17 34.36 26.62
CA VAL A 40 -9.85 33.89 27.07
C VAL A 40 -9.53 34.64 28.37
N GLU A 41 -9.57 33.93 29.49
CA GLU A 41 -9.43 34.50 30.84
C GLU A 41 -8.01 35.05 31.08
N THR A 42 -7.02 34.54 30.35
CA THR A 42 -5.64 35.05 30.39
C THR A 42 -5.00 34.86 29.02
N LEU A 43 -4.81 35.95 28.28
CA LEU A 43 -3.84 35.97 27.19
C LEU A 43 -2.47 36.00 27.86
N GLU A 44 -1.86 34.83 28.06
CA GLU A 44 -0.45 34.75 28.43
C GLU A 44 0.39 35.21 27.24
N ARG A 45 0.44 36.53 27.05
CA ARG A 45 1.28 37.18 26.06
C ARG A 45 2.70 37.10 26.60
N THR A 46 3.46 36.09 26.18
CA THR A 46 4.90 36.02 26.44
C THR A 46 5.56 37.29 25.91
N PRO A 47 6.06 38.19 26.78
CA PRO A 47 6.68 39.43 26.31
C PRO A 47 7.92 39.08 25.48
N GLY A 48 7.95 39.52 24.22
CA GLY A 48 9.08 39.28 23.33
C GLY A 48 8.96 38.08 22.39
N LEU A 49 7.94 37.22 22.52
CA LEU A 49 7.61 36.21 21.51
C LEU A 49 6.49 36.71 20.59
N HIS A 50 6.69 37.88 20.00
CA HIS A 50 6.11 38.10 18.68
C HIS A 50 7.13 37.50 17.71
N PRO A 51 6.90 36.32 17.12
CA PRO A 51 7.61 36.00 15.89
C PRO A 51 7.19 37.10 14.92
N SER A 52 7.98 38.15 14.84
CA SER A 52 7.99 39.06 13.70
C SER A 52 8.52 38.21 12.56
N LEU A 53 7.67 37.32 12.05
CA LEU A 53 7.82 36.88 10.69
C LEU A 53 7.92 38.18 9.90
N PRO A 54 8.99 38.39 9.12
CA PRO A 54 9.06 39.56 8.29
C PRO A 54 7.77 39.55 7.45
N GLU A 55 6.90 40.54 7.68
CA GLU A 55 5.77 40.83 6.80
C GLU A 55 6.39 41.34 5.51
N THR A 56 6.99 40.44 4.74
CA THR A 56 7.36 40.73 3.38
C THR A 56 6.04 40.82 2.61
N PRO A 57 5.88 41.82 1.72
CA PRO A 57 4.78 41.86 0.76
C PRO A 57 4.75 40.64 -0.18
N GLU A 58 5.75 39.74 -0.05
CA GLU A 58 5.92 38.49 -0.78
C GLU A 58 5.60 37.24 0.05
N SER A 59 4.96 37.34 1.22
CA SER A 59 4.36 36.15 1.82
C SER A 59 3.18 35.72 0.94
N PRO A 60 3.24 34.57 0.23
CA PRO A 60 2.24 34.25 -0.77
C PRO A 60 0.87 34.09 -0.10
N SER A 61 -0.06 34.97 -0.46
CA SER A 61 -1.48 34.80 -0.13
C SER A 61 -1.94 33.42 -0.63
N TYR A 62 -2.80 32.76 0.13
CA TYR A 62 -3.35 31.44 -0.19
C TYR A 62 -3.87 31.35 -1.64
N TYR A 63 -4.34 32.47 -2.18
CA TYR A 63 -4.85 32.62 -3.55
C TYR A 63 -3.81 32.52 -4.68
N GLY A 64 -2.55 32.17 -4.38
CA GLY A 64 -1.51 31.88 -5.37
C GLY A 64 -0.87 30.48 -5.24
N LEU A 65 -1.31 29.66 -4.28
CA LEU A 65 -0.76 28.32 -4.06
C LEU A 65 -1.69 27.25 -4.67
N PRO A 66 -1.14 26.15 -5.22
CA PRO A 66 -1.95 25.05 -5.69
C PRO A 66 -2.84 24.53 -4.56
N VAL A 67 -4.14 24.44 -4.84
CA VAL A 67 -5.19 24.00 -3.89
C VAL A 67 -4.92 22.60 -3.36
N ILE A 68 -4.17 21.78 -4.12
CA ILE A 68 -3.86 20.39 -3.80
C ILE A 68 -2.35 20.24 -3.64
N LYS A 69 -1.96 19.54 -2.56
CA LYS A 69 -0.58 19.13 -2.32
C LYS A 69 -0.09 18.25 -3.47
N GLU A 70 1.11 18.50 -3.96
CA GLU A 70 1.74 17.65 -4.98
C GLU A 70 1.76 16.18 -4.54
N PRO A 71 1.49 15.24 -5.47
CA PRO A 71 1.50 13.82 -5.16
C PRO A 71 2.92 13.39 -4.83
N VAL A 72 3.12 12.85 -3.63
CA VAL A 72 4.41 12.31 -3.16
C VAL A 72 4.75 10.93 -3.76
N TRP A 73 4.14 10.58 -4.90
CA TRP A 73 4.28 9.25 -5.51
C TRP A 73 5.66 9.10 -6.12
N ILE A 74 6.43 8.15 -5.60
CA ILE A 74 7.68 7.75 -6.23
C ILE A 74 7.39 6.82 -7.41
N ALA A 75 8.34 6.70 -8.34
CA ALA A 75 8.20 5.84 -9.53
C ALA A 75 7.91 4.36 -9.19
N ALA A 76 8.21 3.91 -7.97
CA ALA A 76 7.88 2.56 -7.52
C ALA A 76 6.35 2.33 -7.46
N VAL A 77 5.55 3.35 -7.15
CA VAL A 77 4.08 3.26 -7.04
C VAL A 77 3.42 2.76 -8.32
N PRO A 78 3.54 3.47 -9.45
CA PRO A 78 2.96 2.99 -10.71
C PRO A 78 3.57 1.65 -11.15
N MET A 79 4.85 1.40 -10.87
CA MET A 79 5.52 0.17 -11.26
C MET A 79 4.97 -1.06 -10.52
N TYR A 80 4.80 -1.02 -9.20
CA TYR A 80 4.24 -2.18 -8.48
C TYR A 80 2.77 -2.41 -8.80
N LEU A 81 2.01 -1.35 -9.09
CA LEU A 81 0.62 -1.45 -9.53
C LEU A 81 0.53 -2.13 -10.91
N TYR A 82 1.37 -1.72 -11.85
CA TYR A 82 1.42 -2.32 -13.18
C TYR A 82 1.85 -3.79 -13.10
N VAL A 83 2.97 -4.07 -12.45
CA VAL A 83 3.51 -5.43 -12.34
C VAL A 83 2.56 -6.34 -11.57
N GLY A 84 1.97 -5.85 -10.47
CA GLY A 84 0.95 -6.58 -9.71
C GLY A 84 -0.30 -6.86 -10.52
N GLY A 85 -0.76 -5.91 -11.33
CA GLY A 85 -1.89 -6.10 -12.25
C GLY A 85 -1.61 -7.16 -13.31
N VAL A 86 -0.43 -7.13 -13.95
CA VAL A 86 0.01 -8.17 -14.91
C VAL A 86 0.12 -9.53 -14.23
N ALA A 87 0.65 -9.60 -13.01
CA ALA A 87 0.75 -10.82 -12.23
C ALA A 87 -0.62 -11.44 -11.93
N GLY A 88 -1.58 -10.61 -11.49
CA GLY A 88 -2.96 -11.03 -11.25
C GLY A 88 -3.65 -11.51 -12.52
N ALA A 89 -3.58 -10.74 -13.61
CA ALA A 89 -4.20 -11.09 -14.89
C ALA A 89 -3.65 -12.39 -15.47
N THR A 90 -2.32 -12.58 -15.44
CA THR A 90 -1.69 -13.82 -15.90
C THR A 90 -2.05 -15.01 -15.02
N SER A 91 -2.18 -14.82 -13.71
CA SER A 91 -2.63 -15.88 -12.79
C SER A 91 -4.07 -16.33 -13.06
N VAL A 92 -4.98 -15.38 -13.27
CA VAL A 92 -6.38 -15.68 -13.65
C VAL A 92 -6.44 -16.36 -15.01
N LEU A 93 -5.66 -15.90 -15.98
CA LEU A 93 -5.57 -16.53 -17.30
C LEU A 93 -5.03 -17.96 -17.20
N GLY A 94 -4.01 -18.19 -16.37
CA GLY A 94 -3.46 -19.52 -16.11
C GLY A 94 -4.54 -20.48 -15.57
N LEU A 95 -5.32 -20.02 -14.59
CA LEU A 95 -6.43 -20.80 -14.03
C LEU A 95 -7.51 -21.09 -15.07
N ALA A 96 -7.91 -20.08 -15.85
CA ALA A 96 -8.92 -20.24 -16.91
C ALA A 96 -8.46 -21.28 -17.94
N VAL A 97 -7.20 -21.24 -18.34
CA VAL A 97 -6.59 -22.22 -19.26
C VAL A 97 -6.50 -23.61 -18.64
N GLU A 98 -6.29 -23.76 -17.33
CA GLU A 98 -6.34 -25.08 -16.67
C GLU A 98 -7.74 -25.68 -16.66
N LEU A 99 -8.77 -24.84 -16.45
CA LEU A 99 -10.16 -25.28 -16.38
C LEU A 99 -10.76 -25.59 -17.77
N THR A 100 -10.34 -24.85 -18.80
CA THR A 100 -10.94 -24.95 -20.15
C THR A 100 -10.01 -25.58 -21.18
N GLY A 101 -8.70 -25.53 -20.95
CA GLY A 101 -7.68 -25.88 -21.92
C GLY A 101 -7.17 -27.30 -21.75
N GLY A 102 -7.38 -28.13 -22.78
CA GLY A 102 -6.83 -29.48 -22.83
C GLY A 102 -5.29 -29.52 -22.86
N ARG A 103 -4.71 -30.72 -23.03
CA ARG A 103 -3.25 -30.98 -22.98
C ARG A 103 -2.39 -30.03 -23.83
N ARG A 104 -2.93 -29.50 -24.93
CA ARG A 104 -2.25 -28.57 -25.84
C ARG A 104 -1.90 -27.22 -25.18
N LEU A 105 -2.74 -26.73 -24.26
CA LEU A 105 -2.57 -25.41 -23.64
C LEU A 105 -1.86 -25.47 -22.28
N GLN A 106 -1.50 -26.65 -21.78
CA GLN A 106 -0.79 -26.81 -20.50
C GLN A 106 0.55 -26.06 -20.45
N ARG A 107 1.24 -25.90 -21.59
CA ARG A 107 2.48 -25.10 -21.66
C ARG A 107 2.19 -23.61 -21.40
N LEU A 108 1.06 -23.11 -21.88
CA LEU A 108 0.63 -21.73 -21.65
C LEU A 108 0.26 -21.52 -20.18
N ALA A 109 -0.55 -22.41 -19.59
CA ALA A 109 -0.89 -22.37 -18.17
C ALA A 109 0.36 -22.31 -17.27
N ARG A 110 1.36 -23.17 -17.53
CA ARG A 110 2.63 -23.15 -16.78
C ARG A 110 3.37 -21.81 -16.92
N ARG A 111 3.42 -21.21 -18.12
CA ARG A 111 4.06 -19.90 -18.33
C ARG A 111 3.31 -18.80 -17.58
N CYS A 112 1.99 -18.81 -17.62
CA CYS A 112 1.13 -17.87 -16.88
C CYS A 112 1.40 -17.92 -15.38
N VAL A 113 1.46 -19.11 -14.78
CA VAL A 113 1.78 -19.29 -13.35
C VAL A 113 3.19 -18.80 -13.03
N TRP A 114 4.17 -19.06 -13.90
CA TRP A 114 5.54 -18.55 -13.72
C TRP A 114 5.60 -17.02 -13.76
N VAL A 115 4.97 -16.40 -14.77
CA VAL A 115 4.91 -14.93 -14.89
C VAL A 115 4.17 -14.32 -13.70
N GLY A 116 3.06 -14.91 -13.27
CA GLY A 116 2.33 -14.51 -12.06
C GLY A 116 3.21 -14.56 -10.82
N THR A 117 3.92 -15.68 -10.61
CA THR A 117 4.78 -15.86 -9.41
C THR A 117 5.90 -14.81 -9.37
N VAL A 118 6.56 -14.57 -10.50
CA VAL A 118 7.64 -13.58 -10.60
C VAL A 118 7.08 -12.16 -10.45
N GLY A 119 5.95 -11.87 -11.09
CA GLY A 119 5.29 -10.57 -10.98
C GLY A 119 4.84 -10.24 -9.56
N ASP A 120 4.23 -11.19 -8.84
CA ASP A 120 3.84 -11.03 -7.43
C ASP A 120 5.07 -10.74 -6.55
N MET A 121 6.20 -11.43 -6.77
CA MET A 121 7.44 -11.18 -6.03
C MET A 121 8.03 -9.80 -6.30
N VAL A 122 8.07 -9.38 -7.58
CA VAL A 122 8.59 -8.07 -7.97
C VAL A 122 7.70 -6.95 -7.45
N SER A 123 6.38 -7.10 -7.56
CA SER A 123 5.40 -6.14 -7.03
C SER A 123 5.52 -6.01 -5.50
N ALA A 124 5.65 -7.12 -4.76
CA ALA A 124 5.90 -7.09 -3.33
C ALA A 124 7.22 -6.41 -2.96
N GLY A 125 8.30 -6.67 -3.70
CA GLY A 125 9.60 -6.02 -3.49
C GLY A 125 9.53 -4.51 -3.71
N LEU A 126 8.88 -4.06 -4.78
CA LEU A 126 8.68 -2.64 -5.07
C LEU A 126 7.80 -1.95 -4.04
N LEU A 127 6.77 -2.63 -3.52
CA LEU A 127 5.93 -2.11 -2.44
C LEU A 127 6.71 -1.97 -1.13
N ILE A 128 7.56 -2.95 -0.80
CA ILE A 128 8.44 -2.87 0.38
C ILE A 128 9.44 -1.71 0.24
N TYR A 129 9.95 -1.48 -0.97
CA TYR A 129 10.80 -0.35 -1.30
C TYR A 129 10.07 0.99 -1.09
N ASP A 130 8.83 1.13 -1.58
CA ASP A 130 7.98 2.30 -1.35
C ASP A 130 7.72 2.57 0.14
N LEU A 131 7.53 1.50 0.92
CA LEU A 131 7.35 1.59 2.38
C LEU A 131 8.63 1.95 3.14
N GLY A 132 9.81 1.73 2.56
CA GLY A 132 11.14 1.96 3.15
C GLY A 132 11.54 1.07 4.34
N ARG A 133 10.57 0.43 5.02
CA ARG A 133 10.80 -0.53 6.11
C ARG A 133 9.97 -1.80 5.92
N PRO A 134 10.58 -2.99 5.85
CA PRO A 134 9.86 -4.24 5.55
C PRO A 134 8.85 -4.61 6.64
N ALA A 135 9.10 -4.24 7.89
CA ALA A 135 8.16 -4.47 8.99
C ALA A 135 6.79 -3.78 8.78
N ARG A 136 6.73 -2.69 8.00
CA ARG A 136 5.46 -2.00 7.71
C ARG A 136 4.52 -2.87 6.89
N PHE A 137 5.03 -3.61 5.90
CA PHE A 137 4.22 -4.52 5.10
C PHE A 137 3.58 -5.61 5.98
N LEU A 138 4.36 -6.21 6.88
CA LEU A 138 3.84 -7.21 7.83
C LEU A 138 2.81 -6.63 8.80
N ASN A 139 3.00 -5.38 9.24
CA ASN A 139 2.02 -4.68 10.07
C ASN A 139 0.71 -4.41 9.33
N MET A 140 0.75 -4.16 8.01
CA MET A 140 -0.46 -3.97 7.20
C MET A 140 -1.26 -5.26 7.06
N LEU A 141 -0.61 -6.41 6.96
CA LEU A 141 -1.27 -7.72 6.88
C LEU A 141 -1.94 -8.19 8.18
N ARG A 142 -1.82 -7.42 9.28
CA ARG A 142 -2.52 -7.75 10.54
C ARG A 142 -3.95 -7.22 10.58
N VAL A 143 -4.25 -6.16 9.82
CA VAL A 143 -5.53 -5.46 9.88
C VAL A 143 -6.17 -5.44 8.50
N PHE A 144 -7.41 -5.90 8.42
CA PHE A 144 -8.21 -5.82 7.20
C PHE A 144 -9.09 -4.56 7.23
N ARG A 145 -8.76 -3.57 6.39
CA ARG A 145 -9.51 -2.30 6.26
C ARG A 145 -10.04 -2.13 4.83
N PRO A 146 -11.29 -2.52 4.53
CA PRO A 146 -11.84 -2.48 3.17
C PRO A 146 -12.03 -1.06 2.62
N THR A 147 -12.08 -0.04 3.48
CA THR A 147 -12.14 1.36 3.05
C THR A 147 -10.78 1.91 2.58
N SER A 148 -9.69 1.17 2.81
CA SER A 148 -8.34 1.58 2.43
C SER A 148 -7.84 0.77 1.23
N PRO A 149 -7.61 1.41 0.06
CA PRO A 149 -7.11 0.71 -1.12
C PRO A 149 -5.75 0.03 -0.87
N MET A 150 -4.90 0.59 -0.01
CA MET A 150 -3.61 0.02 0.33
C MET A 150 -3.71 -1.24 1.21
N SER A 151 -4.72 -1.31 2.08
CA SER A 151 -5.00 -2.52 2.87
C SER A 151 -5.52 -3.64 1.97
N ILE A 152 -6.51 -3.35 1.11
CA ILE A 152 -7.01 -4.32 0.12
C ILE A 152 -5.88 -4.82 -0.78
N GLY A 153 -5.08 -3.91 -1.34
CA GLY A 153 -3.98 -4.26 -2.24
C GLY A 153 -2.97 -5.20 -1.57
N SER A 154 -2.60 -4.92 -0.32
CA SER A 154 -1.67 -5.76 0.45
C SER A 154 -2.22 -7.17 0.68
N TRP A 155 -3.50 -7.29 1.02
CA TRP A 155 -4.16 -8.59 1.20
C TRP A 155 -4.32 -9.37 -0.11
N VAL A 156 -4.68 -8.69 -1.20
CA VAL A 156 -4.78 -9.30 -2.54
C VAL A 156 -3.41 -9.83 -2.97
N LEU A 157 -2.35 -9.02 -2.83
CA LEU A 157 -0.99 -9.41 -3.19
C LEU A 157 -0.46 -10.58 -2.34
N ALA A 158 -0.76 -10.58 -1.04
CA ALA A 158 -0.41 -11.69 -0.16
C ALA A 158 -1.16 -12.98 -0.55
N GLY A 159 -2.45 -12.87 -0.85
CA GLY A 159 -3.30 -13.99 -1.27
C GLY A 159 -2.91 -14.56 -2.64
N SER A 160 -2.70 -13.69 -3.65
CA SER A 160 -2.25 -14.10 -4.98
C SER A 160 -0.87 -14.75 -4.90
N GLY A 161 0.10 -14.08 -4.27
CA GLY A 161 1.46 -14.57 -4.14
C GLY A 161 1.56 -15.90 -3.39
N ALA A 162 0.76 -16.09 -2.33
CA ALA A 162 0.69 -17.37 -1.62
C ALA A 162 0.12 -18.49 -2.52
N SER A 163 -0.97 -18.20 -3.24
CA SER A 163 -1.66 -19.17 -4.11
C SER A 163 -0.77 -19.61 -5.28
N THR A 164 -0.14 -18.67 -5.95
CA THR A 164 0.71 -18.94 -7.12
C THR A 164 1.99 -19.66 -6.69
N ARG A 165 2.60 -19.27 -5.56
CA ARG A 165 3.79 -19.95 -5.02
C ARG A 165 3.46 -21.38 -4.56
N TRP A 166 2.32 -21.60 -3.91
CA TRP A 166 1.84 -22.93 -3.54
C TRP A 166 1.73 -23.84 -4.78
N ARG A 167 1.09 -23.35 -5.85
CA ARG A 167 0.99 -24.09 -7.12
C ARG A 167 2.35 -24.41 -7.72
N SER A 168 3.24 -23.42 -7.79
CA SER A 168 4.60 -23.59 -8.33
C SER A 168 5.40 -24.63 -7.54
N CYS A 169 5.35 -24.57 -6.20
CA CYS A 169 5.98 -25.57 -5.33
C CYS A 169 5.35 -26.96 -5.46
N TRP A 170 4.03 -27.06 -5.56
CA TRP A 170 3.34 -28.33 -5.70
C TRP A 170 3.65 -29.01 -7.04
N ALA A 171 3.66 -28.24 -8.13
CA ALA A 171 4.05 -28.71 -9.45
C ALA A 171 5.52 -29.15 -9.50
N ALA A 172 6.43 -28.40 -8.88
CA ALA A 172 7.83 -28.77 -8.77
C ALA A 172 8.02 -30.05 -7.93
N GLY A 173 7.30 -30.18 -6.81
CA GLY A 173 7.32 -31.37 -5.97
C GLY A 173 6.75 -32.61 -6.67
N ALA A 174 5.70 -32.46 -7.48
CA ALA A 174 5.18 -33.54 -8.31
C ALA A 174 6.18 -33.97 -9.39
N ALA A 175 6.89 -33.03 -10.02
CA ALA A 175 7.94 -33.34 -10.98
C ALA A 175 9.15 -34.03 -10.34
N CYS A 176 9.53 -33.63 -9.12
CA CYS A 176 10.61 -34.26 -8.36
C CYS A 176 10.24 -35.69 -7.93
N ARG A 177 9.00 -35.92 -7.46
CA ARG A 177 8.48 -37.26 -7.17
C ARG A 177 8.45 -38.16 -8.41
N ALA A 178 7.90 -37.69 -9.54
CA ALA A 178 7.86 -38.45 -10.78
C ALA A 178 9.27 -38.81 -11.31
N ARG A 179 10.26 -37.94 -11.07
CA ARG A 179 11.67 -38.20 -11.43
C ARG A 179 12.35 -39.17 -10.48
N TRP A 180 11.96 -39.20 -9.20
CA TRP A 180 12.43 -40.19 -8.23
C TRP A 180 11.88 -41.59 -8.54
N ASP A 181 10.60 -41.69 -8.86
CA ASP A 181 9.94 -42.96 -9.21
C ASP A 181 10.41 -43.51 -10.57
N GLY A 182 10.92 -42.65 -11.45
CA GLY A 182 11.46 -43.01 -12.77
C GLY A 182 12.95 -43.40 -12.77
N TRP A 183 13.64 -43.44 -11.63
CA TRP A 183 15.06 -43.83 -11.59
C TRP A 183 15.19 -45.36 -11.73
N PRO A 184 15.79 -45.92 -12.80
CA PRO A 184 15.89 -47.37 -13.01
C PRO A 184 16.93 -48.05 -12.10
N GLY A 185 17.43 -47.38 -11.07
CA GLY A 185 18.66 -47.76 -10.35
C GLY A 185 18.46 -48.44 -9.00
N LEU A 186 17.24 -48.46 -8.46
CA LEU A 186 16.95 -49.08 -7.17
C LEU A 186 15.65 -49.86 -7.26
N ALA A 187 15.64 -50.89 -8.13
CA ALA A 187 14.82 -52.05 -7.80
C ALA A 187 15.25 -52.52 -6.41
N PRO A 188 14.36 -52.57 -5.40
CA PRO A 188 14.71 -53.18 -4.14
C PRO A 188 15.09 -54.61 -4.48
N ARG A 189 16.38 -54.92 -4.30
CA ARG A 189 16.88 -56.29 -4.34
C ARG A 189 16.05 -57.06 -3.34
N ARG A 190 15.00 -57.71 -3.81
CA ARG A 190 14.29 -58.74 -3.08
C ARG A 190 15.38 -59.75 -2.77
N TRP A 191 15.80 -59.80 -1.52
CA TRP A 191 16.56 -60.88 -0.93
C TRP A 191 15.65 -62.11 -0.94
N ALA A 192 15.35 -62.62 -2.14
CA ALA A 192 14.90 -63.98 -2.29
C ALA A 192 16.13 -64.81 -1.96
N CYS A 193 16.16 -65.36 -0.74
CA CYS A 193 17.06 -66.41 -0.29
C CYS A 193 17.15 -67.45 -1.42
N ARG A 194 18.23 -67.36 -2.19
CA ARG A 194 18.66 -68.40 -3.10
C ARG A 194 19.25 -69.49 -2.19
N CYS A 195 18.38 -70.32 -1.61
CA CYS A 195 18.77 -71.63 -1.11
C CYS A 195 19.36 -72.39 -2.30
N ARG A 196 20.69 -72.44 -2.34
CA ARG A 196 21.49 -73.28 -3.20
C ARG A 196 22.20 -74.25 -2.26
N ASP A 197 22.24 -75.51 -2.69
CA ASP A 197 22.93 -76.66 -2.09
C ASP A 197 22.18 -77.40 -0.96
N THR A 198 22.17 -78.74 -0.88
CA THR A 198 22.60 -79.82 -1.78
C THR A 198 22.00 -81.14 -1.28
N ARG A 199 21.84 -82.08 -2.21
CA ARG A 199 21.72 -83.54 -2.07
C ARG A 199 21.93 -84.17 -0.66
N ARG A 200 21.05 -85.15 -0.38
CA ARG A 200 21.09 -86.29 0.58
C ARG A 200 20.42 -86.05 1.95
N CYS A 201 19.37 -86.81 2.24
CA CYS A 201 19.46 -88.05 3.03
C CYS A 201 18.06 -88.64 3.28
N CYS A 202 17.93 -89.94 2.97
CA CYS A 202 16.98 -90.97 3.44
C CYS A 202 15.52 -90.61 3.68
#